data_AF-A0A5S4YSE0-F1
#
_entry.id   AF-A0A5S4YSE0-F1
#
_cell.length_a   1.000
_cell.length_b   1.000
_cell.length_c   1.000
_cell.angle_alpha   90.00
_cell.angle_beta   90.00
_cell.angle_gamma   90.00
#
_symmetry.space_group_name_H-M   'P 1'
#
loop_
_entity.id
_entity.type
_entity.pdbx_description
1 polymer ?
#
loop_
_entity_poly.entity_id
_entity_poly.type
_entity_poly.pdbx_seq_one_letter_code
_entity_poly.pdbx_strand_id
1 'polypeptide(L)'
;MSDITSSAFIREDLVAERPAPVKTTGFIGLVRTRLFNSPTNILLTIAGALLLWFTIVPSVKFLVVDAVWSGNDRTSCLAETAGFAVGACWPYIQAKLPQLIYGFYPEAERWRVNLTLVLAVVLLLPLLIPRLPAKGFNAGLFFFAFPMVAFFLLHGGGLGGFGLSWTAGLLQLFDDSIIGAGQAVLSLSKSSSIGPLLWVVGNLILLVGTAIYWLIYPLTWLRDQLQGTGQSVWTDFAITAVVVTLIAFFLGGGVRAGWRALASSIAAFVAVAIIIKLMGLDHGGLPIVQTNLWGGLLVTLVVSVTGIVTSLPIGIVLALGRRSTIPLIRIFSIAFIEFWRGVPLITVLFFATYMLPLFLPGNFTVDGLVRALIGISLFTGAYQAENVRGGLAAIPRGQGEAAAALGLSWWKMTSLIVLPQALRHVIPNLVNSFISLFKDTSLVSIVALFDLLGSLRASFSDPKWSTPSTAFTGFAFAGIIYFIFCFGMSRYSLFVEHRLNAHRRN
;
A
#
# COMPACT_ATOMS: atom_id res chain seq x y z
N MET A 1 8.10 57.74 -56.66
CA MET A 1 7.81 58.72 -55.60
C MET A 1 7.17 57.94 -54.47
N SER A 2 7.98 57.43 -53.54
CA SER A 2 8.13 58.00 -52.18
C SER A 2 6.78 58.01 -51.48
N ASP A 3 6.49 57.08 -50.58
CA ASP A 3 6.94 57.30 -49.20
C ASP A 3 7.48 56.09 -48.45
N ILE A 4 8.51 56.43 -47.69
CA ILE A 4 9.45 55.63 -46.92
C ILE A 4 8.92 55.54 -45.48
N THR A 5 8.86 54.31 -44.95
CA THR A 5 8.91 53.92 -43.52
C THR A 5 7.96 54.62 -42.53
N SER A 6 7.01 53.85 -41.99
CA SER A 6 6.58 54.09 -40.61
C SER A 6 7.79 53.80 -39.71
N SER A 7 8.42 54.85 -39.19
CA SER A 7 9.44 54.74 -38.16
C SER A 7 8.85 53.93 -37.00
N ALA A 8 9.44 52.77 -36.70
CA ALA A 8 9.19 52.09 -35.45
C ALA A 8 9.45 53.09 -34.32
N PHE A 9 8.41 53.45 -33.56
CA PHE A 9 8.54 54.42 -32.48
C PHE A 9 9.47 53.84 -31.41
N ILE A 10 10.72 54.29 -31.41
CA ILE A 10 11.69 54.01 -30.35
C ILE A 10 11.64 55.21 -29.41
N ARG A 11 11.20 54.98 -28.19
CA ARG A 11 11.08 56.02 -27.16
C ARG A 11 12.49 56.51 -26.80
N GLU A 12 12.78 57.78 -27.04
CA GLU A 12 14.09 58.38 -26.73
C GLU A 12 14.26 58.73 -25.25
N ASP A 13 13.15 58.96 -24.54
CA ASP A 13 13.15 59.27 -23.11
C ASP A 13 13.01 58.01 -22.25
N LEU A 14 13.87 57.92 -21.23
CA LEU A 14 13.75 56.91 -20.18
C LEU A 14 12.37 57.02 -19.52
N VAL A 15 11.68 55.88 -19.39
CA VAL A 15 10.38 55.82 -18.71
C VAL A 15 10.57 56.29 -17.27
N ALA A 16 9.78 57.28 -16.84
CA ALA A 16 9.81 57.76 -15.47
C ALA A 16 9.70 56.58 -14.49
N GLU A 17 10.64 56.52 -13.55
CA GLU A 17 10.75 55.44 -12.59
C GLU A 17 9.47 55.38 -11.75
N ARG A 18 8.67 54.33 -11.94
CA ARG A 18 7.49 54.10 -11.12
C ARG A 18 7.97 53.61 -9.75
N PRO A 19 7.40 54.09 -8.63
CA PRO A 19 7.72 53.53 -7.33
C PRO A 19 7.48 52.01 -7.36
N ALA A 20 8.41 51.25 -6.80
CA ALA A 20 8.28 49.80 -6.71
C ALA A 20 6.90 49.47 -6.09
N PRO A 21 6.12 48.54 -6.66
CA PRO A 21 4.81 48.21 -6.13
C PRO A 21 4.96 47.86 -4.65
N VAL A 22 4.19 48.54 -3.79
CA VAL A 22 4.20 48.29 -2.35
C VAL A 22 3.95 46.79 -2.18
N LYS A 23 4.93 46.07 -1.62
CA LYS A 23 4.79 44.62 -1.42
C LYS A 23 3.52 44.38 -0.60
N THR A 24 2.46 43.90 -1.25
CA THR A 24 1.22 43.45 -0.60
C THR A 24 1.41 42.10 0.10
N THR A 25 2.60 41.53 -0.01
CA THR A 25 3.01 40.28 0.63
C THR A 25 3.58 40.55 2.02
N GLY A 26 2.80 40.20 3.04
CA GLY A 26 3.15 40.32 4.46
C GLY A 26 1.95 40.01 5.34
N PHE A 27 2.15 39.81 6.65
CA PHE A 27 1.07 39.47 7.58
C PHE A 27 -0.05 40.54 7.57
N ILE A 28 0.33 41.82 7.69
CA ILE A 28 -0.60 42.95 7.66
C ILE A 28 -1.33 43.03 6.30
N GLY A 29 -0.60 42.78 5.21
CA GLY A 29 -1.18 42.70 3.86
C GLY A 29 -2.21 41.59 3.74
N LEU A 30 -1.92 40.39 4.25
CA LEU A 30 -2.82 39.23 4.24
C LEU A 30 -4.07 39.48 5.09
N VAL A 31 -3.91 40.07 6.28
CA VAL A 31 -5.04 40.43 7.16
C VAL A 31 -5.98 41.39 6.46
N ARG A 32 -5.46 42.48 5.91
CA ARG A 32 -6.29 43.51 5.28
C ARG A 32 -6.91 43.05 3.95
N THR A 33 -6.19 42.25 3.16
CA THR A 33 -6.61 41.88 1.80
C THR A 33 -7.43 40.59 1.73
N ARG A 34 -7.28 39.67 2.69
CA ARG A 34 -7.98 38.37 2.69
C ARG A 34 -8.92 38.15 3.87
N LEU A 35 -8.55 38.56 5.07
CA LEU A 35 -9.34 38.29 6.28
C LEU A 35 -10.43 39.34 6.52
N PHE A 36 -10.13 40.62 6.33
CA PHE A 36 -11.05 41.72 6.68
C PHE A 36 -11.44 42.62 5.49
N ASN A 37 -11.36 42.11 4.25
CA ASN A 37 -11.63 42.89 3.04
C ASN A 37 -13.12 43.05 2.69
N SER A 38 -14.02 42.26 3.30
CA SER A 38 -15.47 42.32 3.08
C SER A 38 -16.23 41.90 4.35
N PRO A 39 -17.47 42.37 4.57
CA PRO A 39 -18.26 41.97 5.74
C PRO A 39 -18.40 40.46 5.90
N THR A 40 -18.55 39.72 4.80
CA THR A 40 -18.61 38.25 4.81
C THR A 40 -17.30 37.62 5.25
N ASN A 41 -16.15 38.13 4.79
CA ASN A 41 -14.85 37.61 5.20
C ASN A 41 -14.51 37.96 6.64
N ILE A 42 -14.96 39.12 7.13
CA ILE A 42 -14.88 39.47 8.55
C ILE A 42 -15.68 38.47 9.38
N LEU A 43 -16.94 38.20 9.01
CA LEU A 43 -17.78 37.21 9.69
C LEU A 43 -17.15 35.81 9.68
N LEU A 44 -16.66 35.35 8.52
CA LEU A 44 -15.98 34.05 8.39
C LEU A 44 -14.68 33.99 9.21
N THR A 45 -13.94 35.09 9.27
CA THR A 45 -12.72 35.19 10.08
C THR A 45 -13.04 35.11 11.57
N ILE A 46 -14.05 35.86 12.03
CA ILE A 46 -14.50 35.82 13.43
C ILE A 46 -15.05 34.44 13.77
N ALA A 47 -15.92 33.87 12.93
CA ALA A 47 -16.47 32.54 13.13
C ALA A 47 -15.37 31.46 13.14
N GLY A 48 -14.38 31.55 12.24
CA GLY A 48 -13.22 30.67 12.22
C GLY A 48 -12.34 30.82 13.46
N ALA A 49 -12.11 32.06 13.93
CA ALA A 49 -11.36 32.33 15.15
C ALA A 49 -12.08 31.79 16.40
N LEU A 50 -13.40 31.98 16.50
CA LEU A 50 -14.22 31.42 17.57
C LEU A 50 -14.21 29.89 17.52
N LEU A 51 -14.35 29.28 16.34
CA LEU A 51 -14.26 27.83 16.17
C LEU A 51 -12.90 27.29 16.64
N LEU A 52 -11.80 27.92 16.23
CA LEU A 52 -10.45 27.55 16.69
C LEU A 52 -10.31 27.73 18.20
N TRP A 53 -10.84 28.82 18.76
CA TRP A 53 -10.84 29.04 20.20
C TRP A 53 -11.62 27.95 20.96
N PHE A 54 -12.85 27.65 20.55
CA PHE A 54 -13.70 26.64 21.17
C PHE A 54 -13.24 25.20 20.95
N THR A 55 -12.37 24.93 19.98
CA THR A 55 -11.83 23.59 19.73
C THR A 55 -10.44 23.42 20.35
N ILE A 56 -9.51 24.34 20.08
CA ILE A 56 -8.11 24.23 20.52
C ILE A 56 -7.99 24.49 22.02
N VAL A 57 -8.63 25.53 22.57
CA VAL A 57 -8.44 25.87 23.99
C VAL A 57 -8.91 24.75 24.91
N PRO A 58 -10.13 24.16 24.74
CA PRO A 58 -10.54 23.02 25.54
C PRO A 58 -9.68 21.77 25.30
N SER A 59 -9.21 21.53 24.07
CA SER A 59 -8.35 20.39 23.76
C SER A 59 -6.99 20.51 24.46
N VAL A 60 -6.37 21.69 24.46
CA VAL A 60 -5.09 21.94 25.13
C VAL A 60 -5.27 21.85 26.65
N LYS A 61 -6.37 22.40 27.18
CA LYS A 61 -6.71 22.24 28.60
C LYS A 61 -6.82 20.76 28.98
N PHE A 62 -7.63 20.01 28.26
CA PHE A 62 -7.83 18.57 28.49
C PHE A 62 -6.52 17.76 28.35
N LEU A 63 -5.74 17.96 27.28
CA LEU A 63 -4.58 17.12 26.97
C LEU A 63 -3.34 17.44 27.78
N VAL A 64 -3.18 18.69 28.22
CA VAL A 64 -1.93 19.18 28.80
C VAL A 64 -2.13 19.78 30.17
N VAL A 65 -3.05 20.75 30.32
CA VAL A 65 -3.18 21.56 31.55
C VAL A 65 -3.81 20.74 32.68
N ASP A 66 -4.94 20.11 32.40
CA ASP A 66 -5.73 19.34 33.35
C ASP A 66 -5.39 17.84 33.28
N ALA A 67 -4.29 17.47 32.63
CA ALA A 67 -3.93 16.08 32.41
C ALA A 67 -3.19 15.45 33.60
N VAL A 68 -3.46 14.17 33.82
CA VAL A 68 -2.73 13.34 34.77
C VAL A 68 -1.58 12.67 34.04
N TRP A 69 -0.35 12.85 34.53
CA TRP A 69 0.88 12.36 33.88
C TRP A 69 1.45 11.08 34.51
N SER A 70 1.15 10.83 35.78
CA SER A 70 1.65 9.70 36.56
C SER A 70 0.52 9.07 37.40
N GLY A 71 0.49 7.75 37.48
CA GLY A 71 -0.53 7.00 38.23
C GLY A 71 -0.39 5.50 38.01
N ASN A 72 -0.90 4.69 38.93
CA ASN A 72 -0.77 3.23 38.89
C ASN A 72 -2.04 2.52 38.38
N ASP A 73 -3.17 3.21 38.45
CA ASP A 73 -4.51 2.69 38.25
C ASP A 73 -5.52 3.81 37.93
N ARG A 74 -6.79 3.41 37.70
CA ARG A 74 -7.88 4.35 37.42
C ARG A 74 -8.10 5.42 38.49
N THR A 75 -7.83 5.14 39.77
CA THR A 75 -8.13 6.08 40.86
C THR A 75 -7.33 7.37 40.74
N SER A 76 -6.13 7.27 40.15
CA SER A 76 -5.28 8.42 39.82
C SER A 76 -5.91 9.36 38.78
N CYS A 77 -6.87 8.86 37.99
CA CYS A 77 -7.55 9.61 36.93
C CYS A 77 -9.03 9.93 37.27
N LEU A 78 -9.39 9.89 38.57
CA LEU A 78 -10.71 10.32 39.06
C LEU A 78 -10.62 11.73 39.67
N ALA A 79 -11.66 12.54 39.44
CA ALA A 79 -11.73 13.91 39.95
C ALA A 79 -11.66 13.99 41.48
N GLU A 80 -12.21 12.98 42.17
CA GLU A 80 -12.19 12.85 43.63
C GLU A 80 -10.76 12.80 44.19
N THR A 81 -9.86 12.09 43.50
CA THR A 81 -8.47 11.92 43.92
C THR A 81 -7.58 13.08 43.46
N ALA A 82 -7.86 13.61 42.27
CA ALA A 82 -7.04 14.66 41.67
C ALA A 82 -7.30 16.05 42.29
N GLY A 83 -8.50 16.30 42.82
CA GLY A 83 -8.87 17.59 43.42
C GLY A 83 -9.17 18.70 42.41
N PHE A 84 -9.17 18.39 41.12
CA PHE A 84 -9.54 19.27 40.01
C PHE A 84 -10.29 18.48 38.93
N ALA A 85 -10.87 19.17 37.94
CA ALA A 85 -11.52 18.51 36.81
C ALA A 85 -10.46 17.75 35.98
N VAL A 86 -10.47 16.41 36.03
CA VAL A 86 -9.46 15.58 35.36
C VAL A 86 -9.67 15.60 33.85
N GLY A 87 -8.64 16.03 33.14
CA GLY A 87 -8.49 15.93 31.70
C GLY A 87 -7.98 14.56 31.26
N ALA A 88 -6.93 14.53 30.44
CA ALA A 88 -6.38 13.32 29.85
C ALA A 88 -5.67 12.43 30.89
N CYS A 89 -5.89 11.12 30.79
CA CYS A 89 -5.25 10.10 31.63
C CYS A 89 -4.05 9.47 30.90
N TRP A 90 -2.88 10.11 30.92
CA TRP A 90 -1.67 9.59 30.26
C TRP A 90 -1.11 8.28 30.84
N PRO A 91 -1.22 7.98 32.15
CA PRO A 91 -0.82 6.68 32.70
C PRO A 91 -1.53 5.49 32.04
N TYR A 92 -2.80 5.65 31.64
CA TYR A 92 -3.51 4.64 30.87
C TYR A 92 -2.84 4.39 29.52
N ILE A 93 -2.45 5.44 28.79
CA ILE A 93 -1.74 5.31 27.51
C ILE A 93 -0.40 4.62 27.72
N GLN A 94 0.36 4.99 28.75
CA GLN A 94 1.64 4.36 29.07
C GLN A 94 1.47 2.86 29.39
N ALA A 95 0.47 2.51 30.19
CA ALA A 95 0.16 1.13 30.54
C ALA A 95 -0.33 0.29 29.34
N LYS A 96 -1.04 0.91 28.40
CA LYS A 96 -1.59 0.25 27.20
C LYS A 96 -0.75 0.41 25.95
N LEU A 97 0.37 1.13 26.02
CA LEU A 97 1.25 1.36 24.87
C LEU A 97 1.68 0.07 24.16
N PRO A 98 2.05 -1.03 24.87
CA PRO A 98 2.36 -2.29 24.21
C PRO A 98 1.18 -2.87 23.43
N GLN A 99 -0.03 -2.79 23.98
CA GLN A 99 -1.25 -3.23 23.27
C GLN A 99 -1.57 -2.33 22.06
N LEU A 100 -1.29 -1.02 22.14
CA LEU A 100 -1.51 -0.09 21.04
C LEU A 100 -0.48 -0.25 19.91
N ILE A 101 0.75 -0.68 20.21
CA ILE A 101 1.79 -0.88 19.20
C ILE A 101 1.71 -2.30 18.60
N TYR A 102 1.63 -3.32 19.46
CA TYR A 102 1.76 -4.73 19.10
C TYR A 102 0.42 -5.48 19.04
N GLY A 103 -0.68 -4.90 19.53
CA GLY A 103 -1.95 -5.62 19.66
C GLY A 103 -1.85 -6.76 20.67
N PHE A 104 -2.19 -7.98 20.23
CA PHE A 104 -2.14 -9.20 21.05
C PHE A 104 -0.90 -10.06 20.76
N TYR A 105 0.11 -9.47 20.11
CA TYR A 105 1.33 -10.19 19.74
C TYR A 105 2.08 -10.68 20.99
N PRO A 106 2.50 -11.96 21.05
CA PRO A 106 3.14 -12.55 22.23
C PRO A 106 4.38 -11.77 22.68
N GLU A 107 4.54 -11.56 23.99
CA GLU A 107 5.59 -10.68 24.52
C GLU A 107 7.00 -11.12 24.12
N ALA A 108 7.27 -12.43 24.19
CA ALA A 108 8.55 -13.03 23.84
C ALA A 108 8.92 -12.82 22.36
N GLU A 109 7.94 -12.59 21.48
CA GLU A 109 8.13 -12.49 20.04
C GLU A 109 8.09 -11.03 19.53
N ARG A 110 7.80 -10.04 20.40
CA ARG A 110 7.67 -8.61 20.01
C ARG A 110 8.94 -8.02 19.37
N TRP A 111 10.12 -8.61 19.63
CA TRP A 111 11.37 -8.21 18.99
C TRP A 111 11.30 -8.32 17.45
N ARG A 112 10.51 -9.26 16.91
CA ARG A 112 10.27 -9.42 15.47
C ARG A 112 9.54 -8.23 14.86
N VAL A 113 8.56 -7.71 15.59
CA VAL A 113 7.82 -6.50 15.20
C VAL A 113 8.76 -5.30 15.21
N ASN A 114 9.55 -5.14 16.26
CA ASN A 114 10.53 -4.07 16.36
C ASN A 114 11.57 -4.14 15.23
N LEU A 115 12.10 -5.33 14.95
CA LEU A 115 13.05 -5.55 13.87
C LEU A 115 12.41 -5.20 12.51
N THR A 116 11.16 -5.62 12.27
CA THR A 116 10.44 -5.31 11.03
C THR A 116 10.25 -3.81 10.86
N LEU A 117 9.86 -3.09 11.91
CA LEU A 117 9.72 -1.62 11.88
C LEU A 117 11.07 -0.92 11.66
N VAL A 118 12.14 -1.37 12.32
CA VAL A 118 13.48 -0.83 12.14
C VAL A 118 13.96 -1.06 10.69
N LEU A 119 13.80 -2.26 10.16
CA LEU A 119 14.14 -2.58 8.77
C LEU A 119 13.34 -1.72 7.78
N ALA A 120 12.03 -1.53 8.02
CA ALA A 120 11.20 -0.65 7.21
C ALA A 120 11.76 0.78 7.20
N VAL A 121 12.10 1.33 8.36
CA VAL A 121 12.67 2.70 8.47
C VAL A 121 14.04 2.78 7.80
N VAL A 122 14.92 1.82 8.02
CA VAL A 122 16.28 1.76 7.44
C VAL A 122 16.23 1.69 5.91
N LEU A 123 15.27 0.97 5.33
CA LEU A 123 15.11 0.86 3.89
C LEU A 123 14.33 2.04 3.29
N LEU A 124 13.34 2.58 4.02
CA LEU A 124 12.51 3.69 3.56
C LEU A 124 13.26 5.04 3.60
N LEU A 125 13.97 5.35 4.68
CA LEU A 125 14.64 6.66 4.84
C LEU A 125 15.57 7.00 3.67
N PRO A 126 16.43 6.09 3.18
CA PRO A 126 17.28 6.38 2.03
C PRO A 126 16.53 6.58 0.73
N LEU A 127 15.33 5.99 0.57
CA LEU A 127 14.44 6.28 -0.57
C LEU A 127 13.86 7.69 -0.50
N LEU A 128 13.54 8.15 0.71
CA LEU A 128 12.98 9.48 0.93
C LEU A 128 14.04 10.59 0.76
N ILE A 129 15.30 10.33 1.09
CA ILE A 129 16.38 11.31 0.99
C ILE A 129 16.91 11.34 -0.45
N PRO A 130 16.63 12.38 -1.26
CA PRO A 130 16.87 12.21 -2.68
C PRO A 130 18.32 12.46 -3.10
N ARG A 131 19.24 12.72 -2.15
CA ARG A 131 20.69 12.90 -2.36
C ARG A 131 21.47 11.58 -2.34
N LEU A 132 20.90 10.49 -1.85
CA LEU A 132 21.63 9.23 -1.67
C LEU A 132 21.76 8.44 -2.99
N PRO A 133 22.91 7.78 -3.23
CA PRO A 133 23.13 6.94 -4.41
C PRO A 133 22.36 5.61 -4.32
N ALA A 134 22.37 4.82 -5.40
CA ALA A 134 21.83 3.46 -5.47
C ALA A 134 20.33 3.29 -5.15
N LYS A 135 19.50 4.32 -5.38
CA LYS A 135 18.05 4.27 -5.13
C LYS A 135 17.32 3.13 -5.82
N GLY A 136 17.72 2.78 -7.05
CA GLY A 136 17.10 1.66 -7.77
C GLY A 136 17.26 0.34 -7.01
N PHE A 137 18.46 0.09 -6.48
CA PHE A 137 18.74 -1.10 -5.68
C PHE A 137 17.98 -1.07 -4.34
N ASN A 138 18.01 0.05 -3.63
CA ASN A 138 17.27 0.19 -2.37
C ASN A 138 15.75 0.07 -2.57
N ALA A 139 15.21 0.55 -3.69
CA ALA A 139 13.81 0.40 -4.03
C ALA A 139 13.46 -1.08 -4.28
N GLY A 140 14.36 -1.81 -4.95
CA GLY A 140 14.25 -3.27 -5.09
C GLY A 140 14.17 -3.97 -3.74
N LEU A 141 15.07 -3.62 -2.81
CA LEU A 141 15.06 -4.17 -1.46
C LEU A 141 13.78 -3.83 -0.70
N PHE A 142 13.33 -2.58 -0.73
CA PHE A 142 12.16 -2.13 0.02
C PHE A 142 10.83 -2.69 -0.52
N PHE A 143 10.64 -2.75 -1.84
CA PHE A 143 9.36 -3.15 -2.43
C PHE A 143 9.23 -4.66 -2.69
N PHE A 144 10.34 -5.40 -2.80
CA PHE A 144 10.31 -6.83 -3.11
C PHE A 144 10.91 -7.69 -1.99
N ALA A 145 12.13 -7.40 -1.53
CA ALA A 145 12.79 -8.23 -0.53
C ALA A 145 12.17 -8.04 0.87
N PHE A 146 11.94 -6.79 1.27
CA PHE A 146 11.43 -6.46 2.60
C PHE A 146 10.05 -7.04 2.90
N PRO A 147 9.02 -6.97 2.02
CA PRO A 147 7.72 -7.59 2.30
C PRO A 147 7.83 -9.10 2.52
N MET A 148 8.72 -9.78 1.80
CA MET A 148 8.97 -11.22 1.98
C MET A 148 9.62 -11.50 3.33
N VAL A 149 10.68 -10.74 3.69
CA VAL A 149 11.34 -10.87 4.99
C VAL A 149 10.40 -10.51 6.14
N ALA A 150 9.62 -9.44 5.99
CA ALA A 150 8.64 -9.00 6.97
C ALA A 150 7.54 -10.05 7.20
N PHE A 151 7.09 -10.72 6.14
CA PHE A 151 6.14 -11.84 6.27
C PHE A 151 6.70 -12.94 7.18
N PHE A 152 7.90 -13.45 6.90
CA PHE A 152 8.50 -14.50 7.74
C PHE A 152 8.87 -14.02 9.14
N LEU A 153 9.29 -12.76 9.30
CA LEU A 153 9.55 -12.18 10.62
C LEU A 153 8.28 -12.11 11.46
N LEU A 154 7.18 -11.57 10.91
CA LEU A 154 5.95 -11.33 11.66
C LEU A 154 5.09 -12.59 11.83
N HIS A 155 4.98 -13.44 10.79
CA HIS A 155 4.18 -14.66 10.85
C HIS A 155 4.96 -15.82 11.46
N GLY A 156 6.27 -15.91 11.20
CA GLY A 156 7.05 -17.12 11.46
C GLY A 156 6.71 -18.25 10.50
N GLY A 157 7.13 -19.46 10.87
CA GLY A 157 7.10 -20.65 10.03
C GLY A 157 8.37 -20.80 9.21
N GLY A 158 8.53 -22.00 8.65
CA GLY A 158 9.64 -22.38 7.78
C GLY A 158 9.19 -22.63 6.35
N LEU A 159 10.15 -22.94 5.50
CA LEU A 159 9.95 -23.33 4.13
C LEU A 159 9.87 -24.86 4.04
N GLY A 160 8.85 -25.37 3.35
CA GLY A 160 8.77 -26.80 2.98
C GLY A 160 9.40 -27.12 1.61
N GLY A 161 9.80 -26.08 0.88
CA GLY A 161 10.34 -26.12 -0.48
C GLY A 161 10.55 -24.70 -1.01
N PHE A 162 11.07 -24.57 -2.22
CA PHE A 162 11.32 -23.29 -2.89
C PHE A 162 10.69 -23.28 -4.30
N GLY A 163 11.18 -22.42 -5.20
CA GLY A 163 10.55 -22.10 -6.49
C GLY A 163 9.97 -23.27 -7.27
N LEU A 164 10.63 -24.43 -7.36
CA LEU A 164 10.09 -25.58 -8.07
C LEU A 164 8.89 -26.19 -7.32
N SER A 165 9.01 -26.40 -6.01
CA SER A 165 7.90 -26.91 -5.20
C SER A 165 6.72 -25.96 -5.18
N TRP A 166 6.97 -24.64 -5.11
CA TRP A 166 5.92 -23.63 -5.10
C TRP A 166 5.21 -23.52 -6.44
N THR A 167 5.96 -23.56 -7.55
CA THR A 167 5.36 -23.53 -8.89
C THR A 167 4.56 -24.80 -9.18
N ALA A 168 5.10 -25.97 -8.83
CA ALA A 168 4.37 -27.24 -8.89
C ALA A 168 3.09 -27.21 -8.03
N GLY A 169 3.20 -26.72 -6.79
CA GLY A 169 2.05 -26.60 -5.88
C GLY A 169 0.97 -25.64 -6.41
N LEU A 170 1.37 -24.48 -6.96
CA LEU A 170 0.43 -23.52 -7.54
C LEU A 170 -0.28 -24.09 -8.78
N LEU A 171 0.47 -24.73 -9.67
CA LEU A 171 -0.10 -25.37 -10.86
C LEU A 171 -1.04 -26.51 -10.48
N GLN A 172 -0.70 -27.28 -9.46
CA GLN A 172 -1.57 -28.33 -8.93
C GLN A 172 -2.84 -27.75 -8.30
N LEU A 173 -2.76 -26.68 -7.50
CA LEU A 173 -3.95 -26.01 -6.94
C LEU A 173 -4.89 -25.49 -8.04
N PHE A 174 -4.33 -24.97 -9.12
CA PHE A 174 -5.11 -24.53 -10.28
C PHE A 174 -5.79 -25.71 -10.98
N ASP A 175 -5.06 -26.80 -11.19
CA ASP A 175 -5.58 -28.04 -11.78
C ASP A 175 -6.71 -28.65 -10.93
N ASP A 176 -6.47 -28.80 -9.62
CA ASP A 176 -7.46 -29.28 -8.65
C ASP A 176 -8.73 -28.41 -8.65
N SER A 177 -8.59 -27.10 -8.83
CA SER A 177 -9.73 -26.17 -8.93
C SER A 177 -10.55 -26.41 -10.21
N ILE A 178 -9.90 -26.68 -11.35
CA ILE A 178 -10.58 -27.01 -12.62
C ILE A 178 -11.30 -28.35 -12.50
N ILE A 179 -10.61 -29.37 -11.98
CA ILE A 179 -11.18 -30.70 -11.78
C ILE A 179 -12.38 -30.63 -10.83
N GLY A 180 -12.23 -29.90 -9.71
CA GLY A 180 -13.30 -29.66 -8.75
C GLY A 180 -14.51 -28.95 -9.38
N ALA A 181 -14.28 -27.93 -10.22
CA ALA A 181 -15.36 -27.26 -10.97
C ALA A 181 -16.08 -28.22 -11.93
N GLY A 182 -15.33 -29.08 -12.65
CA GLY A 182 -15.90 -30.11 -13.52
C GLY A 182 -16.76 -31.12 -12.74
N GLN A 183 -16.29 -31.59 -11.58
CA GLN A 183 -17.05 -32.47 -10.68
C GLN A 183 -18.32 -31.79 -10.15
N ALA A 184 -18.24 -30.50 -9.79
CA ALA A 184 -19.40 -29.73 -9.33
C ALA A 184 -20.47 -29.63 -10.42
N VAL A 185 -20.08 -29.32 -11.66
CA VAL A 185 -21.00 -29.26 -12.82
C VAL A 185 -21.63 -30.63 -13.11
N LEU A 186 -20.87 -31.73 -13.01
CA LEU A 186 -21.42 -33.09 -13.15
C LEU A 186 -22.39 -33.45 -12.02
N SER A 187 -22.17 -32.95 -10.81
CA SER A 187 -23.11 -33.17 -9.70
C SER A 187 -24.44 -32.46 -9.96
N LEU A 188 -24.41 -31.24 -10.49
CA LEU A 188 -25.58 -30.45 -10.90
C LEU A 188 -26.33 -31.09 -12.09
N SER A 189 -25.61 -31.76 -12.99
CA SER A 189 -26.20 -32.49 -14.11
C SER A 189 -27.19 -33.58 -13.65
N LYS A 190 -26.95 -34.22 -12.50
CA LYS A 190 -27.81 -35.29 -11.97
C LYS A 190 -29.18 -34.81 -11.48
N SER A 191 -29.32 -33.52 -11.15
CA SER A 191 -30.53 -32.96 -10.55
C SER A 191 -31.22 -31.89 -11.41
N SER A 192 -30.72 -31.61 -12.62
CA SER A 192 -31.19 -30.51 -13.47
C SER A 192 -31.90 -31.01 -14.73
N SER A 193 -32.94 -30.28 -15.15
CA SER A 193 -33.63 -30.48 -16.43
C SER A 193 -32.74 -30.24 -17.65
N ILE A 194 -31.61 -29.54 -17.49
CA ILE A 194 -30.58 -29.30 -18.52
C ILE A 194 -29.41 -30.31 -18.36
N GLY A 195 -29.66 -31.43 -17.69
CA GLY A 195 -28.68 -32.46 -17.33
C GLY A 195 -27.73 -32.89 -18.44
N PRO A 196 -28.19 -33.23 -19.68
CA PRO A 196 -27.30 -33.68 -20.76
C PRO A 196 -26.27 -32.63 -21.19
N LEU A 197 -26.66 -31.35 -21.27
CA LEU A 197 -25.74 -30.26 -21.61
C LEU A 197 -24.70 -30.07 -20.49
N LEU A 198 -25.14 -30.05 -19.23
CA LEU A 198 -24.24 -29.96 -18.08
C LEU A 198 -23.32 -31.16 -17.98
N TRP A 199 -23.76 -32.35 -18.38
CA TRP A 199 -22.92 -33.55 -18.44
C TRP A 199 -21.79 -33.39 -19.45
N VAL A 200 -22.08 -32.91 -20.66
CA VAL A 200 -21.07 -32.64 -21.69
C VAL A 200 -20.08 -31.58 -21.20
N VAL A 201 -20.59 -30.46 -20.68
CA VAL A 201 -19.75 -29.37 -20.16
C VAL A 201 -18.86 -29.84 -19.02
N GLY A 202 -19.40 -30.58 -18.05
CA GLY A 202 -18.64 -31.12 -16.93
C GLY A 202 -17.53 -32.09 -17.37
N ASN A 203 -17.81 -32.99 -18.31
CA ASN A 203 -16.79 -33.90 -18.85
C ASN A 203 -15.72 -33.17 -19.68
N LEU A 204 -16.08 -32.13 -20.44
CA LEU A 204 -15.10 -31.29 -21.15
C LEU A 204 -14.17 -30.58 -20.18
N ILE A 205 -14.71 -30.01 -19.08
CA ILE A 205 -13.90 -29.37 -18.04
C ILE A 205 -12.95 -30.38 -17.39
N LEU A 206 -13.42 -31.60 -17.08
CA LEU A 206 -12.57 -32.67 -16.55
C LEU A 206 -11.50 -33.13 -17.53
N LEU A 207 -11.82 -33.21 -18.83
CA LEU A 207 -10.83 -33.54 -19.87
C LEU A 207 -9.74 -32.47 -19.93
N VAL A 208 -10.11 -31.19 -19.84
CA VAL A 208 -9.13 -30.10 -19.78
C VAL A 208 -8.27 -30.20 -18.51
N GLY A 209 -8.87 -30.43 -17.34
CA GLY A 209 -8.14 -30.64 -16.08
C GLY A 209 -7.17 -31.82 -16.18
N THR A 210 -7.64 -33.00 -16.59
CA THR A 210 -6.75 -34.17 -16.76
C THR A 210 -5.64 -33.94 -17.77
N ALA A 211 -5.87 -33.19 -18.86
CA ALA A 211 -4.82 -32.82 -19.80
C ALA A 211 -3.77 -31.88 -19.15
N ILE A 212 -4.21 -30.93 -18.33
CA ILE A 212 -3.32 -30.06 -17.54
C ILE A 212 -2.54 -30.89 -16.52
N TYR A 213 -3.18 -31.81 -15.79
CA TYR A 213 -2.52 -32.75 -14.89
C TYR A 213 -1.37 -33.48 -15.57
N TRP A 214 -1.59 -34.08 -16.74
CA TRP A 214 -0.54 -34.78 -17.49
C TRP A 214 0.60 -33.85 -17.92
N LEU A 215 0.31 -32.59 -18.23
CA LEU A 215 1.32 -31.58 -18.56
C LEU A 215 2.18 -31.21 -17.34
N ILE A 216 1.58 -31.10 -16.15
CA ILE A 216 2.26 -30.70 -14.91
C ILE A 216 2.87 -31.89 -14.15
N TYR A 217 2.47 -33.12 -14.47
CA TYR A 217 2.88 -34.36 -13.79
C TYR A 217 4.41 -34.50 -13.63
N PRO A 218 5.26 -34.22 -14.65
CA PRO A 218 6.70 -34.32 -14.47
C PRO A 218 7.24 -33.36 -13.39
N LEU A 219 6.63 -32.18 -13.27
CA LEU A 219 7.02 -31.16 -12.30
C LEU A 219 6.56 -31.53 -10.89
N THR A 220 5.33 -32.04 -10.74
CA THR A 220 4.81 -32.50 -9.44
C THR A 220 5.53 -33.76 -8.97
N TRP A 221 5.82 -34.71 -9.86
CA TRP A 221 6.67 -35.86 -9.56
C TRP A 221 8.05 -35.44 -9.05
N LEU A 222 8.70 -34.48 -9.72
CA LEU A 222 10.00 -33.96 -9.30
C LEU A 222 9.93 -33.30 -7.92
N ARG A 223 8.88 -32.50 -7.65
CA ARG A 223 8.64 -31.92 -6.32
C ARG A 223 8.54 -33.01 -5.26
N ASP A 224 7.75 -34.05 -5.51
CA ASP A 224 7.51 -35.10 -4.51
C ASP A 224 8.80 -35.89 -4.21
N GLN A 225 9.65 -36.12 -5.21
CA GLN A 225 10.99 -36.68 -5.00
C GLN A 225 11.88 -35.76 -4.15
N LEU A 226 11.87 -34.45 -4.40
CA LEU A 226 12.65 -33.48 -3.63
C LEU A 226 12.16 -33.35 -2.18
N GLN A 227 10.86 -33.41 -1.96
CA GLN A 227 10.26 -33.39 -0.61
C GLN A 227 10.58 -34.65 0.19
N GLY A 228 10.84 -35.78 -0.48
CA GLY A 228 11.37 -36.98 0.16
C GLY A 228 12.83 -36.86 0.64
N THR A 229 13.55 -35.81 0.23
CA THR A 229 14.92 -35.54 0.70
C THR A 229 14.91 -34.78 2.03
N GLY A 230 15.77 -35.17 2.98
CA GLY A 230 15.88 -34.50 4.29
C GLY A 230 16.37 -33.03 4.24
N GLN A 231 16.69 -32.51 3.05
CA GLN A 231 17.07 -31.11 2.80
C GLN A 231 16.26 -30.50 1.64
N SER A 232 14.94 -30.72 1.62
CA SER A 232 14.04 -30.33 0.53
C SER A 232 14.16 -28.86 0.10
N VAL A 233 14.37 -27.94 1.05
CA VAL A 233 14.51 -26.50 0.76
C VAL A 233 15.77 -26.18 -0.04
N TRP A 234 16.93 -26.73 0.36
CA TRP A 234 18.21 -26.40 -0.26
C TRP A 234 18.39 -27.06 -1.62
N THR A 235 17.90 -28.29 -1.78
CA THR A 235 17.94 -29.00 -3.06
C THR A 235 17.05 -28.32 -4.11
N ASP A 236 15.82 -27.99 -3.74
CA ASP A 236 14.90 -27.21 -4.58
C ASP A 236 15.45 -25.81 -4.88
N PHE A 237 15.99 -25.13 -3.86
CA PHE A 237 16.61 -23.82 -4.03
C PHE A 237 17.77 -23.85 -5.03
N ALA A 238 18.67 -24.84 -4.94
CA ALA A 238 19.80 -24.99 -5.84
C ALA A 238 19.34 -25.27 -7.29
N ILE A 239 18.37 -26.16 -7.48
CA ILE A 239 17.80 -26.46 -8.81
C ILE A 239 17.15 -25.20 -9.40
N THR A 240 16.33 -24.51 -8.61
CA THR A 240 15.68 -23.26 -9.01
C THR A 240 16.72 -22.20 -9.38
N ALA A 241 17.78 -22.05 -8.58
CA ALA A 241 18.85 -21.10 -8.83
C ALA A 241 19.56 -21.40 -10.15
N VAL A 242 19.89 -22.66 -10.43
CA VAL A 242 20.52 -23.07 -11.69
C VAL A 242 19.61 -22.78 -12.87
N VAL A 243 18.34 -23.20 -12.82
CA VAL A 243 17.37 -23.00 -13.92
C VAL A 243 17.17 -21.52 -14.22
N VAL A 244 16.88 -20.70 -13.20
CA VAL A 244 16.64 -19.26 -13.38
C VAL A 244 17.90 -18.54 -13.86
N THR A 245 19.07 -18.90 -13.32
CA THR A 245 20.35 -18.30 -13.73
C THR A 245 20.68 -18.63 -15.19
N LEU A 246 20.43 -19.86 -15.64
CA LEU A 246 20.60 -20.25 -17.04
C LEU A 246 19.63 -19.51 -17.96
N ILE A 247 18.35 -19.41 -17.59
CA ILE A 247 17.36 -18.64 -18.35
C ILE A 247 17.78 -17.17 -18.46
N ALA A 248 18.20 -16.55 -17.34
CA ALA A 248 18.67 -15.18 -17.31
C ALA A 248 19.92 -14.98 -18.19
N PHE A 249 20.85 -15.94 -18.21
CA PHE A 249 22.02 -15.92 -19.06
C PHE A 249 21.67 -15.95 -20.55
N PHE A 250 20.80 -16.88 -20.97
CA PHE A 250 20.39 -17.00 -22.37
C PHE A 250 19.58 -15.80 -22.85
N LEU A 251 18.61 -15.34 -22.04
CA LEU A 251 17.82 -14.13 -22.35
C LEU A 251 18.69 -12.86 -22.36
N GLY A 252 19.75 -12.82 -21.55
CA GLY A 252 20.73 -11.74 -21.51
C GLY A 252 21.70 -11.69 -22.69
N GLY A 253 21.53 -12.52 -23.71
CA GLY A 253 22.42 -12.58 -24.89
C GLY A 253 23.53 -13.63 -24.79
N GLY A 254 23.39 -14.60 -23.88
CA GLY A 254 24.26 -15.76 -23.73
C GLY A 254 25.73 -15.39 -23.54
N VAL A 255 26.62 -16.13 -24.20
CA VAL A 255 28.09 -15.98 -24.05
C VAL A 255 28.58 -14.58 -24.42
N ARG A 256 27.87 -13.85 -25.30
CA ARG A 256 28.31 -12.54 -25.81
C ARG A 256 28.01 -11.37 -24.85
N ALA A 257 26.88 -11.42 -24.12
CA ALA A 257 26.43 -10.29 -23.29
C ALA A 257 25.79 -10.69 -21.95
N GLY A 258 25.53 -11.97 -21.72
CA GLY A 258 24.77 -12.50 -20.58
C GLY A 258 25.52 -12.55 -19.25
N TRP A 259 26.83 -12.28 -19.22
CA TRP A 259 27.64 -12.35 -18.00
C TRP A 259 27.14 -11.44 -16.87
N ARG A 260 26.65 -10.24 -17.19
CA ARG A 260 26.06 -9.33 -16.19
C ARG A 260 24.76 -9.89 -15.62
N ALA A 261 23.91 -10.45 -16.47
CA ALA A 261 22.66 -11.08 -16.05
C ALA A 261 22.93 -12.29 -15.16
N LEU A 262 23.88 -13.14 -15.55
CA LEU A 262 24.37 -14.28 -14.78
C LEU A 262 24.86 -13.85 -13.38
N ALA A 263 25.79 -12.90 -13.32
CA ALA A 263 26.34 -12.41 -12.05
C ALA A 263 25.27 -11.80 -11.15
N SER A 264 24.34 -11.02 -11.72
CA SER A 264 23.24 -10.44 -10.96
C SER A 264 22.26 -11.49 -10.41
N SER A 265 21.99 -12.54 -11.19
CA SER A 265 21.12 -13.65 -10.78
C SER A 265 21.76 -14.48 -9.67
N ILE A 266 23.04 -14.85 -9.83
CA ILE A 266 23.80 -15.56 -8.81
C ILE A 266 23.86 -14.73 -7.52
N ALA A 267 24.17 -13.42 -7.60
CA ALA A 267 24.20 -12.55 -6.43
C ALA A 267 22.83 -12.47 -5.73
N ALA A 268 21.73 -12.43 -6.48
CA ALA A 268 20.38 -12.44 -5.92
C ALA A 268 20.09 -13.76 -5.19
N PHE A 269 20.40 -14.91 -5.79
CA PHE A 269 20.22 -16.22 -5.14
C PHE A 269 21.13 -16.36 -3.91
N VAL A 270 22.39 -15.91 -3.97
CA VAL A 270 23.27 -15.90 -2.78
C VAL A 270 22.67 -15.05 -1.67
N ALA A 271 22.11 -13.87 -1.98
CA ALA A 271 21.44 -13.03 -0.99
C ALA A 271 20.21 -13.73 -0.37
N VAL A 272 19.38 -14.38 -1.20
CA VAL A 272 18.22 -15.15 -0.70
C VAL A 272 18.65 -16.34 0.15
N ALA A 273 19.71 -17.06 -0.24
CA ALA A 273 20.29 -18.16 0.53
C ALA A 273 20.77 -17.69 1.90
N ILE A 274 21.47 -16.54 1.96
CA ILE A 274 21.90 -15.94 3.22
C ILE A 274 20.68 -15.64 4.11
N ILE A 275 19.60 -15.07 3.55
CA ILE A 275 18.37 -14.79 4.31
C ILE A 275 17.74 -16.08 4.83
N ILE A 276 17.58 -17.10 3.98
CA ILE A 276 17.01 -18.41 4.36
C ILE A 276 17.80 -19.00 5.52
N LYS A 277 19.14 -18.96 5.45
CA LYS A 277 20.01 -19.50 6.50
C LYS A 277 19.97 -18.67 7.79
N LEU A 278 20.06 -17.35 7.69
CA LEU A 278 20.05 -16.45 8.85
C LEU A 278 18.75 -16.53 9.63
N MET A 279 17.62 -16.72 8.93
CA MET A 279 16.30 -16.84 9.55
C MET A 279 15.95 -18.29 9.94
N GLY A 280 16.84 -19.26 9.68
CA GLY A 280 16.60 -20.68 9.99
C GLY A 280 15.40 -21.28 9.26
N LEU A 281 15.00 -20.71 8.12
CA LEU A 281 13.78 -21.09 7.41
C LEU A 281 13.80 -22.54 6.88
N ASP A 282 14.98 -23.12 6.76
CA ASP A 282 15.21 -24.51 6.34
C ASP A 282 14.84 -25.56 7.40
N HIS A 283 14.82 -25.20 8.69
CA HIS A 283 14.55 -26.13 9.80
C HIS A 283 13.22 -25.82 10.53
N GLY A 284 12.22 -25.32 9.81
CA GLY A 284 10.94 -24.93 10.39
C GLY A 284 10.85 -23.46 10.83
N GLY A 285 11.95 -22.70 10.71
CA GLY A 285 11.97 -21.25 10.91
C GLY A 285 11.64 -20.82 12.34
N LEU A 286 10.94 -19.70 12.43
CA LEU A 286 10.56 -19.10 13.71
C LEU A 286 9.17 -19.59 14.17
N PRO A 287 8.82 -19.52 15.47
CA PRO A 287 7.50 -19.90 15.95
C PRO A 287 6.36 -19.20 15.19
N ILE A 288 5.30 -19.94 14.86
CA ILE A 288 4.18 -19.37 14.11
C ILE A 288 3.33 -18.51 15.05
N VAL A 289 3.17 -17.23 14.70
CA VAL A 289 2.25 -16.30 15.35
C VAL A 289 1.08 -16.06 14.42
N GLN A 290 -0.07 -16.60 14.79
CA GLN A 290 -1.30 -16.46 14.01
C GLN A 290 -1.68 -14.98 13.82
N THR A 291 -2.16 -14.65 12.63
CA THR A 291 -2.58 -13.30 12.19
C THR A 291 -3.72 -12.70 13.00
N ASN A 292 -4.54 -13.52 13.66
CA ASN A 292 -5.57 -13.07 14.61
C ASN A 292 -5.00 -12.41 15.87
N LEU A 293 -3.75 -12.69 16.23
CA LEU A 293 -3.05 -12.07 17.36
C LEU A 293 -2.38 -10.74 16.98
N TRP A 294 -2.30 -10.43 15.68
CA TRP A 294 -1.71 -9.18 15.22
C TRP A 294 -2.67 -8.04 15.52
N GLY A 295 -2.13 -6.90 15.95
CA GLY A 295 -2.95 -5.72 16.13
C GLY A 295 -2.17 -4.43 16.34
N GLY A 296 -2.90 -3.39 16.73
CA GLY A 296 -2.37 -2.06 17.01
C GLY A 296 -1.79 -1.38 15.77
N LEU A 297 -0.80 -0.54 16.02
CA LEU A 297 -0.07 0.21 14.99
C LEU A 297 0.60 -0.72 13.97
N LEU A 298 1.01 -1.93 14.37
CA LEU A 298 1.58 -2.92 13.45
C LEU A 298 0.60 -3.22 12.31
N VAL A 299 -0.65 -3.58 12.61
CA VAL A 299 -1.64 -3.91 11.57
C VAL A 299 -1.97 -2.68 10.71
N THR A 300 -2.11 -1.51 11.32
CA THR A 300 -2.29 -0.24 10.58
C THR A 300 -1.16 -0.02 9.56
N LEU A 301 0.10 -0.24 9.95
CA LEU A 301 1.25 -0.09 9.07
C LEU A 301 1.34 -1.18 8.00
N VAL A 302 1.08 -2.44 8.35
CA VAL A 302 1.07 -3.56 7.39
C VAL A 302 0.01 -3.34 6.32
N VAL A 303 -1.22 -2.99 6.71
CA VAL A 303 -2.33 -2.75 5.79
C VAL A 303 -2.06 -1.55 4.89
N SER A 304 -1.62 -0.42 5.47
CA SER A 304 -1.33 0.79 4.69
C SER A 304 -0.17 0.61 3.73
N VAL A 305 0.98 0.09 4.19
CA VAL A 305 2.16 -0.11 3.33
C VAL A 305 1.83 -1.10 2.21
N THR A 306 1.20 -2.24 2.53
CA THR A 306 0.82 -3.23 1.51
C THR A 306 -0.13 -2.60 0.50
N GLY A 307 -1.19 -1.94 0.95
CA GLY A 307 -2.16 -1.29 0.06
C GLY A 307 -1.53 -0.20 -0.81
N ILE A 308 -0.60 0.61 -0.29
CA ILE A 308 0.13 1.64 -1.06
C ILE A 308 0.98 0.98 -2.15
N VAL A 309 1.72 -0.08 -1.79
CA VAL A 309 2.67 -0.76 -2.68
C VAL A 309 1.94 -1.54 -3.77
N THR A 310 0.88 -2.26 -3.45
CA THR A 310 0.14 -3.09 -4.40
C THR A 310 -0.81 -2.29 -5.29
N SER A 311 -1.40 -1.21 -4.77
CA SER A 311 -2.39 -0.42 -5.52
C SER A 311 -1.79 0.34 -6.70
N LEU A 312 -0.53 0.80 -6.61
CA LEU A 312 0.09 1.57 -7.69
C LEU A 312 0.32 0.71 -8.95
N PRO A 313 0.94 -0.48 -8.89
CA PRO A 313 1.03 -1.39 -10.03
C PRO A 313 -0.34 -1.76 -10.60
N ILE A 314 -1.31 -2.13 -9.75
CA ILE A 314 -2.68 -2.44 -10.17
C ILE A 314 -3.29 -1.25 -10.93
N GLY A 315 -3.15 -0.05 -10.37
CA GLY A 315 -3.64 1.19 -10.98
C GLY A 315 -2.98 1.48 -12.33
N ILE A 316 -1.66 1.34 -12.44
CA ILE A 316 -0.93 1.54 -13.71
C ILE A 316 -1.44 0.56 -14.77
N VAL A 317 -1.53 -0.73 -14.44
CA VAL A 317 -1.99 -1.78 -15.38
C VAL A 317 -3.41 -1.50 -15.85
N LEU A 318 -4.33 -1.17 -14.94
CA LEU A 318 -5.73 -0.86 -15.29
C LEU A 318 -5.86 0.45 -16.10
N ALA A 319 -5.07 1.49 -15.76
CA ALA A 319 -5.07 2.74 -16.51
C ALA A 319 -4.55 2.57 -17.95
N LEU A 320 -3.52 1.74 -18.14
CA LEU A 320 -3.03 1.37 -19.46
C LEU A 320 -4.04 0.48 -20.20
N GLY A 321 -4.62 -0.51 -19.51
CA GLY A 321 -5.66 -1.39 -20.04
C GLY A 321 -6.88 -0.63 -20.57
N ARG A 322 -7.33 0.41 -19.86
CA ARG A 322 -8.42 1.30 -20.29
C ARG A 322 -8.13 2.06 -21.60
N ARG A 323 -6.85 2.26 -21.94
CA ARG A 323 -6.42 2.90 -23.22
C ARG A 323 -6.03 1.89 -24.30
N SER A 324 -6.14 0.60 -24.02
CA SER A 324 -5.83 -0.46 -24.99
C SER A 324 -6.75 -0.39 -26.20
N THR A 325 -6.22 -0.74 -27.37
CA THR A 325 -6.99 -0.92 -28.61
C THR A 325 -7.80 -2.21 -28.60
N ILE A 326 -7.42 -3.19 -27.77
CA ILE A 326 -8.11 -4.47 -27.63
C ILE A 326 -9.40 -4.25 -26.83
N PRO A 327 -10.59 -4.43 -27.44
CA PRO A 327 -11.86 -4.11 -26.80
C PRO A 327 -12.09 -4.85 -25.48
N LEU A 328 -11.72 -6.14 -25.42
CA LEU A 328 -11.89 -6.96 -24.23
C LEU A 328 -11.14 -6.39 -23.02
N ILE A 329 -9.85 -6.07 -23.18
CA ILE A 329 -9.01 -5.51 -22.11
C ILE A 329 -9.55 -4.15 -21.67
N ARG A 330 -9.96 -3.33 -22.63
CA ARG A 330 -10.51 -2.00 -22.37
C ARG A 330 -11.82 -2.07 -21.59
N ILE A 331 -12.78 -2.90 -22.03
CA ILE A 331 -14.08 -3.06 -21.37
C ILE A 331 -13.90 -3.63 -19.97
N PHE A 332 -13.07 -4.67 -19.80
CA PHE A 332 -12.77 -5.24 -18.49
C PHE A 332 -12.17 -4.19 -17.54
N SER A 333 -11.18 -3.43 -18.02
CA SER A 333 -10.55 -2.37 -17.20
C SER A 333 -11.55 -1.28 -16.82
N ILE A 334 -12.41 -0.84 -17.75
CA ILE A 334 -13.46 0.15 -17.45
C ILE A 334 -14.43 -0.41 -16.42
N ALA A 335 -14.99 -1.60 -16.66
CA ALA A 335 -15.96 -2.22 -15.75
C ALA A 335 -15.39 -2.40 -14.35
N PHE A 336 -14.14 -2.88 -14.23
CA PHE A 336 -13.45 -3.00 -12.95
C PHE A 336 -13.32 -1.64 -12.26
N ILE A 337 -12.78 -0.63 -12.94
CA ILE A 337 -12.54 0.69 -12.33
C ILE A 337 -13.85 1.32 -11.85
N GLU A 338 -14.89 1.33 -12.70
CA GLU A 338 -16.17 1.95 -12.35
C GLU A 338 -16.91 1.18 -11.24
N PHE A 339 -16.84 -0.17 -11.23
CA PHE A 339 -17.42 -0.99 -10.16
C PHE A 339 -16.79 -0.67 -8.80
N TRP A 340 -15.46 -0.78 -8.69
CA TRP A 340 -14.76 -0.61 -7.41
C TRP A 340 -14.84 0.83 -6.88
N ARG A 341 -14.91 1.83 -7.77
CA ARG A 341 -15.11 3.23 -7.39
C ARG A 341 -16.56 3.55 -7.00
N GLY A 342 -17.53 2.74 -7.47
CA GLY A 342 -18.95 2.89 -7.14
C GLY A 342 -19.37 2.27 -5.80
N VAL A 343 -18.54 1.40 -5.22
CA VAL A 343 -18.85 0.70 -3.96
C VAL A 343 -18.09 1.31 -2.78
N PRO A 344 -18.69 1.50 -1.59
CA PRO A 344 -17.95 1.94 -0.40
C PRO A 344 -16.92 0.89 0.08
N LEU A 345 -15.75 1.34 0.55
CA LEU A 345 -14.70 0.43 1.08
C LEU A 345 -15.19 -0.42 2.25
N ILE A 346 -16.03 0.14 3.13
CA ILE A 346 -16.64 -0.60 4.24
C ILE A 346 -17.46 -1.81 3.75
N THR A 347 -18.20 -1.66 2.66
CA THR A 347 -19.00 -2.74 2.05
C THR A 347 -18.11 -3.82 1.48
N VAL A 348 -17.00 -3.44 0.83
CA VAL A 348 -15.98 -4.38 0.34
C VAL A 348 -15.41 -5.22 1.47
N LEU A 349 -14.98 -4.57 2.56
CA LEU A 349 -14.40 -5.25 3.72
C LEU A 349 -15.41 -6.19 4.38
N PHE A 350 -16.64 -5.72 4.58
CA PHE A 350 -17.72 -6.53 5.15
C PHE A 350 -18.04 -7.75 4.28
N PHE A 351 -18.16 -7.55 2.96
CA PHE A 351 -18.38 -8.64 2.01
C PHE A 351 -17.24 -9.66 2.07
N ALA A 352 -15.99 -9.21 1.98
CA ALA A 352 -14.83 -10.09 2.04
C ALA A 352 -14.77 -10.90 3.34
N THR A 353 -15.18 -10.31 4.46
CA THR A 353 -15.07 -10.95 5.78
C THR A 353 -16.22 -11.90 6.07
N TYR A 354 -17.46 -11.49 5.80
CA TYR A 354 -18.66 -12.21 6.25
C TYR A 354 -19.40 -12.93 5.12
N MET A 355 -19.40 -12.38 3.90
CA MET A 355 -20.18 -12.94 2.79
C MET A 355 -19.36 -13.90 1.92
N LEU A 356 -18.12 -13.52 1.56
CA LEU A 356 -17.25 -14.33 0.70
C LEU A 356 -17.06 -15.77 1.22
N PRO A 357 -16.87 -16.03 2.54
CA PRO A 357 -16.76 -17.40 3.03
C PRO A 357 -17.98 -18.28 2.78
N LEU A 358 -19.18 -17.69 2.63
CA LEU A 358 -20.41 -18.45 2.34
C LEU A 358 -20.43 -18.99 0.90
N PHE A 359 -19.64 -18.41 0.01
CA PHE A 359 -19.53 -18.81 -1.40
C PHE A 359 -18.31 -19.70 -1.67
N LEU A 360 -17.39 -19.86 -0.71
CA LEU A 360 -16.21 -20.71 -0.86
C LEU A 360 -16.57 -22.16 -0.49
N PRO A 361 -16.37 -23.14 -1.40
CA PRO A 361 -16.72 -24.53 -1.14
C PRO A 361 -15.76 -25.20 -0.13
N GLY A 362 -16.31 -26.07 0.74
CA GLY A 362 -15.54 -26.90 1.68
C GLY A 362 -15.01 -26.17 2.92
N ASN A 363 -13.94 -26.70 3.52
CA ASN A 363 -13.22 -26.10 4.66
C ASN A 363 -12.18 -25.03 4.23
N PHE A 364 -12.32 -24.47 3.02
CA PHE A 364 -11.38 -23.46 2.52
C PHE A 364 -11.63 -22.12 3.21
N THR A 365 -10.87 -21.85 4.28
CA THR A 365 -10.91 -20.58 5.01
C THR A 365 -9.70 -19.74 4.64
N VAL A 366 -9.95 -18.53 4.15
CA VAL A 366 -8.88 -17.55 3.92
C VAL A 366 -8.73 -16.72 5.18
N ASP A 367 -7.49 -16.43 5.57
CA ASP A 367 -7.20 -15.55 6.69
C ASP A 367 -7.91 -14.19 6.59
N GLY A 368 -8.33 -13.64 7.73
CA GLY A 368 -9.06 -12.37 7.80
C GLY A 368 -8.24 -11.16 7.33
N LEU A 369 -6.96 -11.10 7.71
CA LEU A 369 -6.06 -10.02 7.30
C LEU A 369 -5.79 -10.11 5.79
N VAL A 370 -5.54 -11.30 5.26
CA VAL A 370 -5.32 -11.50 3.81
C VAL A 370 -6.52 -11.03 2.98
N ARG A 371 -7.75 -11.36 3.40
CA ARG A 371 -8.97 -10.90 2.73
C ARG A 371 -9.09 -9.37 2.74
N ALA A 372 -8.80 -8.74 3.87
CA ALA A 372 -8.79 -7.28 3.97
C ALA A 372 -7.71 -6.65 3.07
N LEU A 373 -6.49 -7.21 3.04
CA LEU A 373 -5.40 -6.74 2.18
C LEU A 373 -5.76 -6.83 0.69
N ILE A 374 -6.38 -7.92 0.25
CA ILE A 374 -6.84 -8.08 -1.13
C ILE A 374 -7.92 -7.05 -1.45
N GLY A 375 -8.96 -6.93 -0.62
CA GLY A 375 -10.04 -5.97 -0.82
C GLY A 375 -9.54 -4.52 -0.92
N ILE A 376 -8.64 -4.14 0.00
CA ILE A 376 -8.02 -2.80 0.02
C ILE A 376 -7.13 -2.57 -1.20
N SER A 377 -6.36 -3.58 -1.63
CA SER A 377 -5.47 -3.49 -2.79
C SER A 377 -6.26 -3.28 -4.09
N LEU A 378 -7.36 -4.02 -4.28
CA LEU A 378 -8.23 -3.89 -5.46
C LEU A 378 -8.98 -2.56 -5.46
N PHE A 379 -9.58 -2.20 -4.32
CA PHE A 379 -10.30 -0.94 -4.16
C PHE A 379 -9.39 0.25 -4.42
N THR A 380 -8.26 0.34 -3.71
CA THR A 380 -7.31 1.45 -3.87
C THR A 380 -6.70 1.41 -5.27
N GLY A 381 -6.42 0.23 -5.83
CA GLY A 381 -5.93 0.07 -7.20
C GLY A 381 -6.83 0.72 -8.25
N ALA A 382 -8.15 0.64 -8.09
CA ALA A 382 -9.11 1.32 -8.97
C ALA A 382 -9.03 2.86 -8.88
N TYR A 383 -8.86 3.40 -7.67
CA TYR A 383 -8.63 4.85 -7.48
C TYR A 383 -7.28 5.29 -8.06
N GLN A 384 -6.24 4.49 -7.89
CA GLN A 384 -4.93 4.77 -8.49
C GLN A 384 -4.97 4.70 -10.02
N ALA A 385 -5.79 3.81 -10.60
CA ALA A 385 -6.00 3.77 -12.04
C ALA A 385 -6.55 5.09 -12.58
N GLU A 386 -7.50 5.69 -11.87
CA GLU A 386 -8.07 6.97 -12.26
C GLU A 386 -7.07 8.13 -12.10
N ASN A 387 -6.32 8.14 -10.99
CA ASN A 387 -5.25 9.11 -10.77
C ASN A 387 -4.20 9.03 -11.90
N VAL A 388 -3.71 7.84 -12.22
CA VAL A 388 -2.74 7.60 -13.29
C VAL A 388 -3.33 7.96 -14.66
N ARG A 389 -4.60 7.65 -14.94
CA ARG A 389 -5.31 8.07 -16.16
C ARG A 389 -5.33 9.59 -16.31
N GLY A 390 -5.61 10.32 -15.22
CA GLY A 390 -5.57 11.78 -15.20
C GLY A 390 -4.18 12.33 -15.55
N GLY A 391 -3.12 11.72 -15.01
CA GLY A 391 -1.74 12.07 -15.34
C GLY A 391 -1.36 11.79 -16.79
N LEU A 392 -1.79 10.66 -17.31
CA LEU A 392 -1.57 10.26 -18.70
C LEU A 392 -2.28 11.19 -19.70
N ALA A 393 -3.45 11.72 -19.33
CA ALA A 393 -4.19 12.70 -20.14
C ALA A 393 -3.57 14.10 -20.11
N ALA A 394 -2.77 14.42 -19.07
CA ALA A 394 -2.09 15.70 -18.94
C ALA A 394 -0.83 15.82 -19.83
N ILE A 395 -0.33 14.71 -20.37
CA ILE A 395 0.87 14.71 -21.23
C ILE A 395 0.51 15.22 -22.64
N PRO A 396 1.22 16.23 -23.17
CA PRO A 396 1.02 16.69 -24.54
C PRO A 396 1.21 15.57 -25.57
N ARG A 397 0.31 15.48 -26.56
CA ARG A 397 0.34 14.45 -27.61
C ARG A 397 1.67 14.41 -28.39
N GLY A 398 2.30 15.58 -28.58
CA GLY A 398 3.58 15.72 -29.27
C GLY A 398 4.73 14.87 -28.69
N GLN A 399 4.72 14.55 -27.39
CA GLN A 399 5.72 13.64 -26.80
C GLN A 399 5.61 12.22 -27.36
N GLY A 400 4.38 11.73 -27.52
CA GLY A 400 4.13 10.42 -28.12
C GLY A 400 4.40 10.41 -29.63
N GLU A 401 3.99 11.46 -30.33
CA GLU A 401 4.21 11.62 -31.78
C GLU A 401 5.71 11.72 -32.13
N ALA A 402 6.48 12.49 -31.36
CA ALA A 402 7.93 12.58 -31.54
C ALA A 402 8.64 11.24 -31.27
N ALA A 403 8.24 10.52 -30.21
CA ALA A 403 8.78 9.19 -29.93
C ALA A 403 8.43 8.17 -31.03
N ALA A 404 7.22 8.25 -31.58
CA ALA A 404 6.79 7.42 -32.71
C ALA A 404 7.58 7.75 -33.99
N ALA A 405 7.86 9.03 -34.26
CA ALA A 405 8.68 9.46 -35.39
C ALA A 405 10.13 8.96 -35.29
N LEU A 406 10.64 8.74 -34.08
CA LEU A 406 11.94 8.09 -33.82
C LEU A 406 11.88 6.55 -33.92
N GLY A 407 10.75 5.97 -34.32
CA GLY A 407 10.57 4.52 -34.47
C GLY A 407 10.47 3.74 -33.15
N LEU A 408 10.19 4.42 -32.02
CA LEU A 408 10.02 3.72 -30.74
C LEU A 408 8.70 2.95 -30.71
N SER A 409 8.78 1.68 -30.32
CA SER A 409 7.58 0.86 -30.09
C SER A 409 6.73 1.44 -28.95
N TRP A 410 5.42 1.15 -28.96
CA TRP A 410 4.49 1.64 -27.95
C TRP A 410 4.94 1.32 -26.51
N TRP A 411 5.51 0.14 -26.28
CA TRP A 411 6.05 -0.26 -24.98
C TRP A 411 7.25 0.59 -24.55
N LYS A 412 8.19 0.87 -25.47
CA LYS A 412 9.34 1.73 -25.19
C LYS A 412 8.92 3.17 -24.97
N MET A 413 8.06 3.70 -25.83
CA MET A 413 7.48 5.04 -25.71
C MET A 413 6.74 5.20 -24.37
N THR A 414 5.88 4.25 -24.01
CA THR A 414 5.10 4.34 -22.77
C THR A 414 5.98 4.21 -21.55
N SER A 415 6.85 3.19 -21.47
CA SER A 415 7.66 2.92 -20.28
C SER A 415 8.77 3.95 -20.04
N LEU A 416 9.43 4.45 -21.09
CA LEU A 416 10.60 5.32 -20.97
C LEU A 416 10.25 6.81 -21.04
N ILE A 417 9.15 7.19 -21.70
CA ILE A 417 8.84 8.59 -21.99
C ILE A 417 7.53 9.01 -21.31
N VAL A 418 6.39 8.41 -21.70
CA VAL A 418 5.07 8.93 -21.31
C VAL A 418 4.73 8.61 -19.85
N LEU A 419 4.91 7.37 -19.40
CA LEU A 419 4.53 6.94 -18.06
C LEU A 419 5.34 7.63 -16.95
N PRO A 420 6.68 7.76 -17.03
CA PRO A 420 7.44 8.49 -16.00
C PRO A 420 7.02 9.96 -15.88
N GLN A 421 6.74 10.63 -17.00
CA GLN A 421 6.23 12.00 -17.01
C GLN A 421 4.83 12.08 -16.38
N ALA A 422 3.93 11.17 -16.76
CA ALA A 422 2.57 11.14 -16.21
C ALA A 422 2.57 10.89 -14.71
N LEU A 423 3.35 9.91 -14.24
CA LEU A 423 3.49 9.61 -12.80
C LEU A 423 4.02 10.82 -12.03
N ARG A 424 4.97 11.58 -12.59
CA ARG A 424 5.47 12.83 -11.99
C ARG A 424 4.38 13.88 -11.84
N HIS A 425 3.49 14.02 -12.82
CA HIS A 425 2.38 14.97 -12.76
C HIS A 425 1.35 14.64 -11.68
N VAL A 426 1.19 13.36 -11.33
CA VAL A 426 0.16 12.91 -10.38
C VAL A 426 0.68 12.63 -8.98
N ILE A 427 1.97 12.85 -8.69
CA ILE A 427 2.55 12.65 -7.35
C ILE A 427 1.68 13.27 -6.23
N PRO A 428 1.19 14.53 -6.34
CA PRO A 428 0.36 15.12 -5.29
C PRO A 428 -0.93 14.33 -5.04
N ASN A 429 -1.60 13.89 -6.11
CA ASN A 429 -2.82 13.10 -6.03
C ASN A 429 -2.55 11.70 -5.48
N LEU A 430 -1.45 11.06 -5.89
CA LEU A 430 -1.06 9.74 -5.37
C LEU A 430 -0.82 9.81 -3.86
N VAL A 431 -0.06 10.81 -3.38
CA VAL A 431 0.22 10.93 -1.94
C VAL A 431 -1.05 11.26 -1.16
N ASN A 432 -1.94 12.11 -1.69
CA ASN A 432 -3.23 12.37 -1.05
C ASN A 432 -4.08 11.09 -0.93
N SER A 433 -4.13 10.26 -1.98
CA SER A 433 -4.80 8.96 -1.92
C SER A 433 -4.13 8.00 -0.93
N PHE A 434 -2.80 8.01 -0.79
CA PHE A 434 -2.09 7.21 0.21
C PHE A 434 -2.37 7.69 1.65
N ILE A 435 -2.49 9.00 1.88
CA ILE A 435 -2.91 9.57 3.17
C ILE A 435 -4.35 9.13 3.49
N SER A 436 -5.25 9.14 2.51
CA SER A 436 -6.60 8.63 2.69
C SER A 436 -6.59 7.15 3.03
N LEU A 437 -5.86 6.32 2.27
CA LEU A 437 -5.73 4.89 2.55
C LEU A 437 -5.20 4.62 3.97
N PHE A 438 -4.21 5.39 4.43
CA PHE A 438 -3.68 5.26 5.79
C PHE A 438 -4.75 5.53 6.86
N LYS A 439 -5.64 6.51 6.65
CA LYS A 439 -6.78 6.74 7.55
C LYS A 439 -7.83 5.64 7.42
N ASP A 440 -8.12 5.23 6.19
CA ASP A 440 -9.14 4.22 5.88
C ASP A 440 -8.77 2.83 6.42
N THR A 441 -7.50 2.57 6.79
CA THR A 441 -7.16 1.34 7.51
C THR A 441 -7.96 1.20 8.79
N SER A 442 -8.44 2.29 9.41
CA SER A 442 -9.29 2.22 10.60
C SER A 442 -10.62 1.51 10.36
N LEU A 443 -11.06 1.41 9.10
CA LEU A 443 -12.26 0.66 8.72
C LEU A 443 -12.07 -0.85 8.89
N VAL A 444 -10.85 -1.36 8.95
CA VAL A 444 -10.62 -2.80 9.20
C VAL A 444 -11.07 -3.22 10.61
N SER A 445 -11.17 -2.27 11.55
CA SER A 445 -11.77 -2.50 12.87
C SER A 445 -13.23 -2.95 12.82
N ILE A 446 -13.97 -2.59 11.75
CA ILE A 446 -15.36 -3.01 11.56
C ILE A 446 -15.46 -4.51 11.25
N VAL A 447 -14.43 -5.08 10.63
CA VAL A 447 -14.35 -6.51 10.30
C VAL A 447 -13.56 -7.31 11.34
N ALA A 448 -13.60 -6.86 12.59
CA ALA A 448 -12.97 -7.50 13.75
C ALA A 448 -11.44 -7.66 13.66
N LEU A 449 -10.76 -6.87 12.82
CA LEU A 449 -9.31 -6.75 12.87
C LEU A 449 -8.91 -5.66 13.87
N PHE A 450 -8.01 -5.97 14.79
CA PHE A 450 -7.62 -5.02 15.83
C PHE A 450 -6.49 -4.10 15.36
N ASP A 451 -6.76 -3.19 14.42
CA ASP A 451 -5.80 -2.13 14.05
C ASP A 451 -5.58 -1.13 15.19
N LEU A 452 -4.85 -0.02 14.99
CA LEU A 452 -4.64 0.98 16.04
C LEU A 452 -5.95 1.42 16.72
N LEU A 453 -7.00 1.68 15.94
CA LEU A 453 -8.31 2.08 16.48
C LEU A 453 -9.04 0.90 17.14
N GLY A 454 -8.97 -0.29 16.54
CA GLY A 454 -9.54 -1.52 17.10
C GLY A 454 -8.91 -1.91 18.44
N SER A 455 -7.58 -1.95 18.52
CA SER A 455 -6.83 -2.23 19.76
C SER A 455 -7.08 -1.18 20.83
N LEU A 456 -7.22 0.09 20.45
CA LEU A 456 -7.61 1.14 21.39
C LEU A 456 -9.00 0.88 21.98
N ARG A 457 -10.01 0.64 21.14
CA ARG A 457 -11.37 0.34 21.61
C ARG A 457 -11.41 -0.91 22.48
N ALA A 458 -10.63 -1.93 22.13
CA ALA A 458 -10.50 -3.15 22.92
C ALA A 458 -9.87 -2.89 24.29
N SER A 459 -9.00 -1.88 24.43
CA SER A 459 -8.38 -1.55 25.72
C SER A 459 -9.30 -0.81 26.69
N PHE A 460 -10.44 -0.27 26.22
CA PHE A 460 -11.42 0.42 27.08
C PHE A 460 -12.20 -0.54 27.99
N SER A 461 -12.22 -1.84 27.68
CA SER A 461 -12.86 -2.85 28.51
C SER A 461 -12.03 -3.23 29.73
N ASP A 462 -10.78 -2.73 29.88
CA ASP A 462 -9.95 -3.00 31.04
C ASP A 462 -10.48 -2.30 32.30
N PRO A 463 -10.96 -3.04 33.32
CA PRO A 463 -11.50 -2.44 34.53
C PRO A 463 -10.46 -1.65 35.33
N LYS A 464 -9.16 -1.97 35.21
CA LYS A 464 -8.07 -1.29 35.91
C LYS A 464 -7.93 0.18 35.51
N TRP A 465 -8.32 0.51 34.28
CA TRP A 465 -8.14 1.84 33.68
C TRP A 465 -9.43 2.48 33.17
N SER A 466 -10.59 1.90 33.51
CA SER A 466 -11.89 2.43 33.10
C SER A 466 -12.25 3.69 33.90
N THR A 467 -12.27 4.83 33.21
CA THR A 467 -12.67 6.16 33.72
C THR A 467 -13.45 6.93 32.64
N PRO A 468 -14.21 7.98 32.99
CA PRO A 468 -14.90 8.81 32.02
C PRO A 468 -13.97 9.48 30.99
N SER A 469 -12.71 9.78 31.35
CA SER A 469 -11.74 10.44 30.45
C SER A 469 -10.90 9.46 29.62
N THR A 470 -10.94 8.15 29.90
CA THR A 470 -10.13 7.13 29.22
C THR A 470 -10.41 7.10 27.71
N ALA A 471 -11.68 7.13 27.31
CA ALA A 471 -12.05 7.08 25.89
C ALA A 471 -11.55 8.31 25.12
N PHE A 472 -11.75 9.50 25.68
CA PHE A 472 -11.29 10.76 25.08
C PHE A 472 -9.77 10.83 24.99
N THR A 473 -9.06 10.40 26.05
CA THR A 473 -7.59 10.31 26.06
C THR A 473 -7.09 9.36 24.98
N GLY A 474 -7.71 8.19 24.88
CA GLY A 474 -7.43 7.19 23.86
C GLY A 474 -7.56 7.73 22.44
N PHE A 475 -8.71 8.32 22.12
CA PHE A 475 -8.96 8.87 20.78
C PHE A 475 -8.07 10.06 20.46
N ALA A 476 -7.75 10.90 21.45
CA ALA A 476 -6.80 11.99 21.25
C ALA A 476 -5.39 11.46 20.94
N PHE A 477 -4.93 10.44 21.67
CA PHE A 477 -3.64 9.80 21.41
C PHE A 477 -3.58 9.15 20.02
N ALA A 478 -4.60 8.37 19.65
CA ALA A 478 -4.68 7.80 18.30
C ALA A 478 -4.73 8.90 17.23
N GLY A 479 -5.50 9.97 17.47
CA GLY A 479 -5.57 11.15 16.60
C GLY A 479 -4.21 11.83 16.40
N ILE A 480 -3.41 11.96 17.47
CA ILE A 480 -2.02 12.47 17.40
C ILE A 480 -1.16 11.56 16.54
N ILE A 481 -1.25 10.24 16.70
CA ILE A 481 -0.50 9.28 15.85
C ILE A 481 -0.91 9.45 14.38
N TYR A 482 -2.22 9.39 14.07
CA TYR A 482 -2.70 9.58 12.70
C TYR A 482 -2.26 10.92 12.12
N PHE A 483 -2.32 11.98 12.92
CA PHE A 483 -1.86 13.31 12.51
C PHE A 483 -0.36 13.34 12.19
N ILE A 484 0.50 12.79 13.04
CA ILE A 484 1.96 12.77 12.81
C ILE A 484 2.29 12.06 11.50
N PHE A 485 1.70 10.88 11.25
CA PHE A 485 1.94 10.14 10.01
C PHE A 485 1.38 10.86 8.78
N CYS A 486 0.13 11.35 8.84
CA CYS A 486 -0.50 12.06 7.72
C CYS A 486 0.22 13.38 7.41
N PHE A 487 0.60 14.13 8.45
CA PHE A 487 1.35 15.37 8.31
C PHE A 487 2.74 15.10 7.75
N GLY A 488 3.45 14.07 8.23
CA GLY A 488 4.74 13.65 7.69
C GLY A 488 4.69 13.33 6.19
N MET A 489 3.72 12.50 5.78
CA MET A 489 3.48 12.19 4.36
C MET A 489 3.14 13.43 3.53
N SER A 490 2.28 14.32 4.05
CA SER A 490 1.90 15.57 3.38
C SER A 490 3.09 16.53 3.18
N ARG A 491 3.89 16.75 4.23
CA ARG A 491 5.09 17.60 4.15
C ARG A 491 6.13 17.03 3.19
N TYR A 492 6.30 15.70 3.19
CA TYR A 492 7.17 15.04 2.24
C TYR A 492 6.68 15.21 0.79
N SER A 493 5.37 15.11 0.55
CA SER A 493 4.76 15.37 -0.77
C SER A 493 5.11 16.76 -1.30
N LEU A 494 4.89 17.79 -0.47
CA LEU A 494 5.20 19.18 -0.83
C LEU A 494 6.69 19.39 -1.14
N PHE A 495 7.58 18.76 -0.35
CA PHE A 495 9.00 18.79 -0.61
C PHE A 495 9.36 18.16 -1.97
N VAL A 496 8.79 17.00 -2.30
CA VAL A 496 8.99 16.32 -3.58
C VAL A 496 8.45 17.15 -4.74
N GLU A 497 7.24 17.72 -4.59
CA GLU A 497 6.62 18.58 -5.60
C GLU A 497 7.47 19.81 -5.90
N HIS A 498 7.93 20.52 -4.86
CA HIS A 498 8.78 21.70 -5.03
C HIS A 498 10.09 21.38 -5.75
N ARG A 499 10.69 20.23 -5.44
CA ARG A 499 11.91 19.78 -6.10
C ARG A 499 11.68 19.44 -7.57
N LEU A 500 10.58 18.76 -7.88
CA LEU A 500 10.27 18.32 -9.24
C LEU A 500 9.80 19.49 -10.12
N ASN A 501 9.16 20.52 -9.56
CA ASN A 501 8.71 21.69 -10.31
C ASN A 501 9.75 22.83 -10.38
N ALA A 502 11.01 22.59 -10.02
CA ALA A 502 12.06 23.61 -10.02
C ALA A 502 12.24 24.31 -11.38
N HIS A 503 12.04 23.61 -12.50
CA HIS A 503 12.17 24.14 -13.86
C HIS A 503 10.99 25.02 -14.32
N ARG A 504 9.87 25.04 -13.58
CA ARG A 504 8.72 25.91 -13.87
C ARG A 504 8.80 27.26 -13.15
N ARG A 505 9.81 27.45 -12.28
CA ARG A 505 9.96 28.64 -11.43
C ARG A 505 11.01 29.64 -11.92
N ASN A 506 11.86 29.22 -12.83
CA ASN A 506 12.75 30.09 -13.62
C ASN A 506 12.14 30.22 -15.01
#